data_AF-A0A1R3UTR5-F1
#
_entry.id   AF-A0A1R3UTR5-F1
#
_cell.length_a   1.000
_cell.length_b   1.000
_cell.length_c   1.000
_cell.angle_alpha   90.00
_cell.angle_beta   90.00
_cell.angle_gamma   90.00
#
_symmetry.space_group_name_H-M   'P 1'
#
loop_
_entity.id
_entity.type
_entity.pdbx_description
1 polymer ?
#
loop_
_entity_poly.entity_id
_entity_poly.type
_entity_poly.pdbx_seq_one_letter_code
_entity_poly.pdbx_strand_id
1 'polypeptide(L)'
;MTESPQDATPPMLRQQQTVEEIARALVEIMPEDWQNVIYLTRQVGGFTFEDLIAGSTDGTIREFVPPEPVRVLATELKDLGEKPGAGTWFEARISVEAAGRFRVEYEYDEVAVPNGLAPLAYAQEMRRYPRTPEEIPGWMRTHLEQARTFDLGPVHADFGDVLVRAFQEEGLRIEYLPPTSVRLLVPGHGPFAPSDMVETFERAVVATTARWPRIAAGVAGLTAENARRQGLIATPDDTAMAALRRAFAGYGTQIAFRGTDTLLVPLPSGRNATTDITGFRAAMEGHLPEHIAYHADVLAREMNEQIARAVAEGKV
;
A
#
# COMPACT_ATOMS: atom_id res chain seq x y z
N MET A 1 -19.32 -10.71 21.06
CA MET A 1 -20.31 -10.96 20.00
C MET A 1 -19.55 -11.59 18.86
N THR A 2 -19.75 -12.88 18.68
CA THR A 2 -19.18 -13.71 17.61
C THR A 2 -20.11 -13.58 16.40
N GLU A 3 -19.61 -13.04 15.29
CA GLU A 3 -20.31 -13.07 14.00
C GLU A 3 -20.51 -14.52 13.54
N SER A 4 -21.75 -14.86 13.19
CA SER A 4 -22.12 -16.16 12.64
C SER A 4 -21.65 -16.30 11.18
N PRO A 5 -21.12 -17.46 10.76
CA PRO A 5 -20.58 -17.68 9.41
C PRO A 5 -21.66 -18.04 8.36
N GLN A 6 -22.68 -17.20 8.19
CA GLN A 6 -23.90 -17.61 7.45
C GLN A 6 -24.36 -16.72 6.27
N ASP A 7 -23.52 -15.82 5.74
CA ASP A 7 -23.94 -14.93 4.61
C ASP A 7 -22.88 -14.79 3.49
N ALA A 8 -22.04 -15.80 3.28
CA ALA A 8 -21.11 -15.79 2.14
C ALA A 8 -21.84 -16.19 0.85
N THR A 9 -21.92 -15.27 -0.12
CA THR A 9 -22.38 -15.56 -1.49
C THR A 9 -21.65 -16.78 -2.04
N PRO A 10 -22.35 -17.78 -2.62
CA PRO A 10 -21.70 -18.95 -3.22
C PRO A 10 -20.63 -18.54 -4.26
N PRO A 11 -19.47 -19.22 -4.33
CA PRO A 11 -18.35 -18.80 -5.19
C PRO A 11 -18.71 -18.56 -6.65
N MET A 12 -19.52 -19.44 -7.26
CA MET A 12 -19.97 -19.27 -8.65
C MET A 12 -20.87 -18.05 -8.83
N LEU A 13 -21.72 -17.75 -7.85
CA LEU A 13 -22.58 -16.57 -7.90
C LEU A 13 -21.75 -15.30 -7.72
N ARG A 14 -20.75 -15.31 -6.82
CA ARG A 14 -19.82 -14.19 -6.68
C ARG A 14 -19.01 -13.97 -7.95
N GLN A 15 -18.49 -15.05 -8.55
CA GLN A 15 -17.77 -14.99 -9.82
C GLN A 15 -18.60 -14.31 -10.91
N GLN A 16 -19.88 -14.67 -11.06
CA GLN A 16 -20.78 -14.02 -12.01
C GLN A 16 -20.96 -12.52 -11.68
N GLN A 17 -21.20 -12.17 -10.42
CA GLN A 17 -21.34 -10.79 -9.98
C GLN A 17 -20.08 -9.96 -10.25
N THR A 18 -18.89 -10.52 -10.00
CA THR A 18 -17.61 -9.86 -10.31
C THR A 18 -17.47 -9.58 -11.81
N VAL A 19 -17.87 -10.52 -12.69
CA VAL A 19 -17.85 -10.29 -14.15
C VAL A 19 -18.85 -9.19 -14.55
N GLU A 20 -20.04 -9.16 -13.94
CA GLU A 20 -21.03 -8.09 -14.17
C GLU A 20 -20.53 -6.72 -13.70
N GLU A 21 -19.85 -6.66 -12.56
CA GLU A 21 -19.21 -5.45 -12.04
C GLU A 21 -18.09 -4.96 -12.95
N ILE A 22 -17.25 -5.88 -13.47
CA ILE A 22 -16.23 -5.55 -14.48
C ILE A 22 -16.90 -4.99 -15.74
N ALA A 23 -17.92 -5.68 -16.27
CA ALA A 23 -18.61 -5.24 -17.48
C ALA A 23 -19.19 -3.84 -17.33
N ARG A 24 -19.81 -3.53 -16.17
CA ARG A 24 -20.33 -2.19 -15.87
C ARG A 24 -19.21 -1.14 -15.83
N ALA A 25 -18.13 -1.42 -15.10
CA ALA A 25 -17.00 -0.50 -14.98
C ALA A 25 -16.30 -0.25 -16.33
N LEU A 26 -16.28 -1.24 -17.23
CA LEU A 26 -15.80 -1.05 -18.60
C LEU A 26 -16.71 -0.11 -19.40
N VAL A 27 -18.03 -0.31 -19.34
CA VAL A 27 -19.01 0.52 -20.06
C VAL A 27 -18.97 1.99 -19.62
N GLU A 28 -18.71 2.26 -18.34
CA GLU A 28 -18.66 3.63 -17.80
C GLU A 28 -17.60 4.52 -18.46
N ILE A 29 -16.53 3.93 -19.01
CA ILE A 29 -15.46 4.67 -19.69
C ILE A 29 -15.55 4.61 -21.22
N MET A 30 -16.56 3.94 -21.78
CA MET A 30 -16.72 3.83 -23.23
C MET A 30 -17.26 5.13 -23.84
N PRO A 31 -16.75 5.54 -25.02
CA PRO A 31 -17.27 6.70 -25.75
C PRO A 31 -18.68 6.40 -26.30
N GLU A 32 -19.49 7.42 -26.59
CA GLU A 32 -20.89 7.24 -27.04
C GLU A 32 -21.05 6.35 -28.29
N ASP A 33 -20.04 6.32 -29.16
CA ASP A 33 -20.07 5.63 -30.46
C ASP A 33 -19.57 4.17 -30.41
N TRP A 34 -19.34 3.62 -29.21
CA TRP A 34 -18.84 2.26 -29.04
C TRP A 34 -19.86 1.19 -29.46
N GLN A 35 -19.36 0.03 -29.91
CA GLN A 35 -20.17 -1.15 -30.24
C GLN A 35 -19.77 -2.37 -29.41
N ASN A 36 -18.47 -2.56 -29.20
CA ASN A 36 -17.94 -3.68 -28.44
C ASN A 36 -16.67 -3.24 -27.71
N VAL A 37 -16.44 -3.84 -26.55
CA VAL A 37 -15.20 -3.67 -25.79
C VAL A 37 -14.70 -5.05 -25.37
N ILE A 38 -13.39 -5.24 -25.48
CA ILE A 38 -12.68 -6.46 -25.10
C ILE A 38 -11.62 -6.06 -24.08
N TYR A 39 -11.74 -6.65 -22.91
CA TYR A 39 -10.73 -6.63 -21.87
C TYR A 39 -10.05 -7.99 -21.81
N LEU A 40 -8.75 -8.01 -22.01
CA LEU A 40 -7.89 -9.18 -21.89
C LEU A 40 -7.00 -9.00 -20.67
N THR A 41 -7.02 -9.94 -19.74
CA THR A 41 -6.13 -9.93 -18.57
C THR A 41 -5.39 -11.25 -18.48
N ARG A 42 -4.06 -11.18 -18.39
CA ARG A 42 -3.14 -12.31 -18.22
C ARG A 42 -2.42 -12.14 -16.90
N GLN A 43 -2.52 -13.14 -16.03
CA GLN A 43 -2.05 -13.06 -14.66
C GLN A 43 -1.25 -14.29 -14.27
N VAL A 44 -0.01 -14.08 -13.83
CA VAL A 44 0.90 -15.15 -13.38
C VAL A 44 1.72 -14.65 -12.20
N GLY A 45 1.57 -15.30 -11.04
CA GLY A 45 2.24 -14.87 -9.81
C GLY A 45 1.85 -13.43 -9.46
N GLY A 46 2.85 -12.56 -9.25
CA GLY A 46 2.62 -11.14 -9.02
C GLY A 46 2.52 -10.25 -10.28
N PHE A 47 2.46 -10.83 -11.48
CA PHE A 47 2.44 -10.08 -12.75
C PHE A 47 1.08 -10.11 -13.42
N THR A 48 0.67 -8.94 -13.90
CA THR A 48 -0.57 -8.73 -14.66
C THR A 48 -0.25 -8.00 -15.96
N PHE A 49 -0.76 -8.51 -17.08
CA PHE A 49 -0.70 -7.90 -18.40
C PHE A 49 -2.10 -7.71 -18.92
N GLU A 50 -2.40 -6.53 -19.45
CA GLU A 50 -3.77 -6.14 -19.75
C GLU A 50 -3.84 -5.42 -21.08
N ASP A 51 -4.85 -5.77 -21.87
CA ASP A 51 -5.22 -5.03 -23.07
C ASP A 51 -6.70 -4.67 -22.95
N LEU A 52 -7.03 -3.42 -23.27
CA LEU A 52 -8.41 -2.96 -23.33
C LEU A 52 -8.63 -2.24 -24.65
N ILE A 53 -9.45 -2.84 -25.51
CA ILE A 53 -9.76 -2.30 -26.84
C ILE A 53 -11.26 -2.15 -27.00
N ALA A 54 -11.70 -1.05 -27.61
CA ALA A 54 -13.09 -0.84 -27.99
C ALA A 54 -13.22 -0.59 -29.49
N GLY A 55 -14.19 -1.26 -30.10
CA GLY A 55 -14.61 -1.02 -31.47
C GLY A 55 -15.75 0.00 -31.52
N SER A 56 -15.67 0.95 -32.43
CA SER A 56 -16.68 1.97 -32.69
C SER A 56 -17.60 1.63 -33.86
N THR A 57 -18.71 2.36 -33.96
CA THR A 57 -19.70 2.23 -35.05
C THR A 57 -19.14 2.50 -36.45
N ASP A 58 -18.09 3.33 -36.53
CA ASP A 58 -17.37 3.64 -37.76
C ASP A 58 -16.29 2.59 -38.12
N GLY A 59 -16.15 1.53 -37.31
CA GLY A 59 -15.15 0.49 -37.48
C GLY A 59 -13.76 0.83 -36.92
N THR A 60 -13.59 2.00 -36.28
CA THR A 60 -12.32 2.32 -35.61
C THR A 60 -12.13 1.49 -34.36
N ILE A 61 -10.88 1.12 -34.07
CA ILE A 61 -10.47 0.43 -32.84
C ILE A 61 -9.65 1.40 -32.01
N ARG A 62 -10.01 1.55 -30.74
CA ARG A 62 -9.34 2.43 -29.78
C ARG A 62 -8.83 1.60 -28.61
N GLU A 63 -7.59 1.86 -28.20
CA GLU A 63 -6.98 1.25 -27.02
C GLU A 63 -7.17 2.17 -25.82
N PHE A 64 -7.40 1.58 -24.65
CA PHE A 64 -7.60 2.27 -23.39
C PHE A 64 -6.72 1.66 -22.30
N VAL A 65 -6.46 2.44 -21.27
CA VAL A 65 -5.89 1.93 -20.02
C VAL A 65 -7.05 1.41 -19.16
N PRO A 66 -7.04 0.15 -18.70
CA PRO A 66 -8.05 -0.35 -17.78
C PRO A 66 -8.16 0.54 -16.54
N PRO A 67 -9.37 0.86 -16.05
CA PRO A 67 -9.51 1.64 -14.82
C PRO A 67 -9.18 0.78 -13.60
N GLU A 68 -8.77 1.41 -12.49
CA GLU A 68 -8.36 0.68 -11.26
C GLU A 68 -9.44 -0.29 -10.74
N PRO A 69 -10.75 0.07 -10.69
CA PRO A 69 -11.78 -0.87 -10.27
C PRO A 69 -11.82 -2.16 -11.10
N VAL A 70 -11.59 -2.07 -12.42
CA VAL A 70 -11.54 -3.26 -13.29
C VAL A 70 -10.36 -4.15 -12.92
N ARG A 71 -9.17 -3.58 -12.65
CA ARG A 71 -7.99 -4.35 -12.24
C ARG A 71 -8.18 -5.08 -10.91
N VAL A 72 -8.76 -4.40 -9.94
CA VAL A 72 -9.06 -4.97 -8.62
C VAL A 72 -10.02 -6.15 -8.77
N LEU A 73 -11.13 -5.95 -9.50
CA LEU A 73 -12.11 -6.99 -9.76
C LEU A 73 -11.52 -8.16 -10.59
N ALA A 74 -10.61 -7.89 -11.53
CA ALA A 74 -9.94 -8.94 -12.29
C ALA A 74 -9.01 -9.80 -11.43
N THR A 75 -8.41 -9.22 -10.38
CA THR A 75 -7.62 -9.98 -9.39
C THR A 75 -8.55 -10.85 -8.54
N GLU A 76 -9.67 -10.29 -8.07
CA GLU A 76 -10.69 -11.06 -7.35
C GLU A 76 -11.25 -12.20 -8.22
N LEU A 77 -11.47 -11.96 -9.51
CA LEU A 77 -11.93 -12.98 -10.45
C LEU A 77 -10.93 -14.14 -10.60
N LYS A 78 -9.63 -13.89 -10.43
CA LYS A 78 -8.60 -14.93 -10.47
C LYS A 78 -8.64 -15.79 -9.22
N ASP A 79 -8.79 -15.15 -8.06
CA ASP A 79 -8.96 -15.84 -6.77
C ASP A 79 -10.23 -16.71 -6.79
N LEU A 80 -11.35 -16.18 -7.26
CA LEU A 80 -12.62 -16.92 -7.39
C LEU A 80 -12.57 -18.06 -8.43
N GLY A 81 -11.65 -17.97 -9.40
CA GLY A 81 -11.44 -18.98 -10.44
C GLY A 81 -10.61 -20.19 -9.98
N GLU A 82 -10.07 -20.16 -8.75
CA GLU A 82 -9.28 -21.26 -8.21
C GLU A 82 -10.11 -22.55 -8.10
N LYS A 83 -9.53 -23.64 -8.58
CA LYS A 83 -10.03 -25.00 -8.45
C LYS A 83 -9.00 -25.81 -7.67
N PRO A 84 -9.40 -26.47 -6.55
CA PRO A 84 -8.49 -27.27 -5.75
C PRO A 84 -7.71 -28.29 -6.59
N GLY A 85 -6.38 -28.19 -6.59
CA GLY A 85 -5.49 -29.10 -7.31
C GLY A 85 -5.38 -28.87 -8.83
N ALA A 86 -6.17 -27.96 -9.41
CA ALA A 86 -6.05 -27.54 -10.81
C ALA A 86 -5.59 -26.07 -10.95
N GLY A 87 -5.42 -25.36 -9.83
CA GLY A 87 -5.05 -23.95 -9.81
C GLY A 87 -6.15 -23.07 -10.39
N THR A 88 -5.77 -21.96 -11.02
CA THR A 88 -6.71 -21.01 -11.65
C THR A 88 -6.31 -20.74 -13.11
N TRP A 89 -7.11 -19.95 -13.81
CA TRP A 89 -6.85 -19.52 -15.19
C TRP A 89 -5.61 -18.61 -15.27
N PHE A 90 -4.93 -18.63 -16.42
CA PHE A 90 -3.82 -17.73 -16.72
C PHE A 90 -4.27 -16.49 -17.50
N GLU A 91 -5.30 -16.63 -18.34
CA GLU A 91 -5.89 -15.53 -19.09
C GLU A 91 -7.42 -15.54 -18.95
N ALA A 92 -8.00 -14.34 -18.82
CA ALA A 92 -9.43 -14.12 -18.92
C ALA A 92 -9.72 -13.05 -19.98
N ARG A 93 -10.66 -13.37 -20.87
CA ARG A 93 -11.14 -12.48 -21.92
C ARG A 93 -12.59 -12.11 -21.63
N ILE A 94 -12.83 -10.84 -21.33
CA ILE A 94 -14.18 -10.30 -21.07
C ILE A 94 -14.57 -9.45 -22.27
N SER A 95 -15.67 -9.81 -22.94
CA SER A 95 -16.22 -9.07 -24.07
C SER A 95 -17.59 -8.51 -23.70
N VAL A 96 -17.82 -7.23 -23.95
CA VAL A 96 -19.11 -6.55 -23.71
C VAL A 96 -19.57 -5.89 -25.00
N GLU A 97 -20.85 -6.07 -25.33
CA GLU A 97 -21.50 -5.46 -26.48
C GLU A 97 -22.41 -4.31 -26.04
N ALA A 98 -22.57 -3.29 -26.88
CA ALA A 98 -23.46 -2.14 -26.62
C ALA A 98 -24.92 -2.55 -26.36
N ALA A 99 -25.35 -3.72 -26.84
CA ALA A 99 -26.65 -4.30 -26.56
C ALA A 99 -26.82 -4.84 -25.11
N GLY A 100 -25.80 -4.69 -24.26
CA GLY A 100 -25.80 -5.13 -22.86
C GLY A 100 -25.47 -6.60 -22.66
N ARG A 101 -25.08 -7.32 -23.73
CA ARG A 101 -24.58 -8.69 -23.61
C ARG A 101 -23.10 -8.66 -23.23
N PHE A 102 -22.71 -9.55 -22.32
CA PHE A 102 -21.31 -9.78 -22.00
C PHE A 102 -20.99 -11.27 -21.97
N ARG A 103 -19.71 -11.59 -22.13
CA ARG A 103 -19.16 -12.95 -22.04
C ARG A 103 -17.80 -12.90 -21.36
N VAL A 104 -17.49 -13.96 -20.61
CA VAL A 104 -16.14 -14.26 -20.13
C VAL A 104 -15.67 -15.60 -20.70
N GLU A 105 -14.42 -15.65 -21.14
CA GLU A 105 -13.71 -16.85 -21.59
C GLU A 105 -12.39 -16.95 -20.80
N TYR A 106 -11.99 -18.17 -20.45
CA TYR A 106 -10.81 -18.44 -19.61
C TYR A 106 -9.87 -19.42 -20.31
N GLU A 107 -8.57 -19.17 -20.19
CA GLU A 107 -7.50 -20.06 -20.64
C GLU A 107 -6.69 -20.54 -19.42
N TYR A 108 -6.50 -21.86 -19.32
CA TYR A 108 -5.87 -22.52 -18.18
C TYR A 108 -4.55 -23.20 -18.53
N ASP A 109 -4.30 -23.47 -19.81
CA ASP A 109 -3.21 -24.33 -20.28
C ASP A 109 -2.11 -23.54 -20.97
N GLU A 110 -2.39 -22.32 -21.44
CA GLU A 110 -1.43 -21.45 -22.12
C GLU A 110 -1.44 -20.03 -21.56
N VAL A 111 -0.34 -19.31 -21.75
CA VAL A 111 -0.27 -17.88 -21.47
C VAL A 111 0.70 -17.19 -22.40
N ALA A 112 0.21 -16.21 -23.14
CA ALA A 112 1.02 -15.39 -24.03
C ALA A 112 1.44 -14.11 -23.31
N VAL A 113 2.55 -14.12 -22.56
CA VAL A 113 3.08 -12.92 -21.89
C VAL A 113 4.18 -12.25 -22.74
N PRO A 114 4.12 -10.92 -22.97
CA PRO A 114 5.18 -10.20 -23.69
C PRO A 114 6.55 -10.39 -23.02
N ASN A 115 7.56 -10.77 -23.79
CA ASN A 115 8.95 -11.00 -23.35
C ASN A 115 9.18 -12.14 -22.34
N GLY A 116 8.16 -12.95 -22.03
CA GLY A 116 8.26 -13.99 -21.01
C GLY A 116 8.28 -13.44 -19.57
N LEU A 117 8.23 -14.34 -18.59
CA LEU A 117 8.37 -14.03 -17.17
C LEU A 117 9.58 -14.72 -16.57
N ALA A 118 10.10 -14.14 -15.48
CA ALA A 118 11.13 -14.81 -14.69
C ALA A 118 10.58 -16.14 -14.12
N PRO A 119 11.39 -17.21 -14.05
CA PRO A 119 10.96 -18.52 -13.51
C PRO A 119 10.28 -18.45 -12.14
N LEU A 120 10.73 -17.52 -11.29
CA LEU A 120 10.20 -17.30 -9.94
C LEU A 120 8.73 -16.82 -9.94
N ALA A 121 8.25 -16.17 -10.99
CA ALA A 121 6.84 -15.79 -11.12
C ALA A 121 5.92 -17.02 -11.19
N TYR A 122 6.36 -18.08 -11.89
CA TYR A 122 5.60 -19.33 -11.97
C TYR A 122 5.65 -20.12 -10.65
N ALA A 123 6.75 -20.01 -9.90
CA ALA A 123 6.82 -20.57 -8.55
C ALA A 123 5.86 -19.86 -7.58
N GLN A 124 5.71 -18.54 -7.69
CA GLN A 124 4.70 -17.78 -6.94
C GLN A 124 3.29 -18.19 -7.33
N GLU A 125 3.01 -18.30 -8.63
CA GLU A 125 1.73 -18.79 -9.13
C GLU A 125 1.37 -20.16 -8.54
N MET A 126 2.32 -21.10 -8.47
CA MET A 126 2.11 -22.42 -7.88
C MET A 126 1.87 -22.40 -6.37
N ARG A 127 2.43 -21.42 -5.65
CA ARG A 127 2.18 -21.26 -4.21
C ARG A 127 0.80 -20.70 -3.95
N ARG A 128 0.36 -19.72 -4.76
CA ARG A 128 -0.96 -19.08 -4.62
C ARG A 128 -2.09 -19.97 -5.15
N TYR A 129 -1.88 -20.65 -6.27
CA TYR A 129 -2.88 -21.51 -6.92
C TYR A 129 -2.28 -22.90 -7.20
N PRO A 130 -2.26 -23.79 -6.18
CA PRO A 130 -1.62 -25.09 -6.30
C PRO A 130 -2.23 -25.98 -7.39
N ARG A 131 -1.36 -26.56 -8.22
CA ARG A 131 -1.70 -27.56 -9.23
C ARG A 131 -1.10 -28.92 -8.86
N THR A 132 -1.85 -29.99 -9.08
CA THR A 132 -1.33 -31.36 -8.99
C THR A 132 -0.32 -31.60 -10.10
N PRO A 133 0.62 -32.55 -9.96
CA PRO A 133 1.64 -32.80 -10.98
C PRO A 133 1.10 -33.05 -12.38
N GLU A 134 -0.10 -33.62 -12.51
CA GLU A 134 -0.78 -33.91 -13.77
C GLU A 134 -1.36 -32.65 -14.42
N GLU A 135 -1.80 -31.68 -13.60
CA GLU A 135 -2.41 -30.40 -14.02
C GLU A 135 -1.37 -29.30 -14.29
N ILE A 136 -0.06 -29.59 -14.14
CA ILE A 136 1.00 -28.61 -14.46
C ILE A 136 1.37 -28.73 -15.95
N PRO A 137 1.12 -27.68 -16.77
CA PRO A 137 1.52 -27.68 -18.17
C PRO A 137 3.04 -27.89 -18.35
N GLY A 138 3.44 -28.55 -19.43
CA GLY A 138 4.85 -28.89 -19.67
C GLY A 138 5.78 -27.68 -19.71
N TRP A 139 5.31 -26.57 -20.30
CA TRP A 139 6.05 -25.30 -20.34
C TRP A 139 6.25 -24.73 -18.92
N MET A 140 5.23 -24.84 -18.06
CA MET A 140 5.29 -24.32 -16.69
C MET A 140 6.25 -25.17 -15.84
N ARG A 141 6.25 -26.49 -16.02
CA ARG A 141 7.18 -27.40 -15.34
C ARG A 141 8.64 -27.01 -15.57
N THR A 142 8.97 -26.64 -16.81
CA THR A 142 10.32 -26.20 -17.18
C THR A 142 10.73 -24.96 -16.38
N HIS A 143 9.84 -23.97 -16.26
CA HIS A 143 10.10 -22.80 -15.43
C HIS A 143 10.17 -23.11 -13.94
N LEU A 144 9.37 -24.04 -13.42
CA LEU A 144 9.44 -24.44 -12.01
C LEU A 144 10.77 -25.13 -11.67
N GLU A 145 11.31 -25.93 -12.59
CA GLU A 145 12.63 -26.54 -12.45
C GLU A 145 13.74 -25.48 -12.43
N GLN A 146 13.66 -24.48 -13.33
CA GLN A 146 14.56 -23.32 -13.31
C GLN A 146 14.42 -22.52 -12.02
N ALA A 147 13.19 -22.30 -11.52
CA ALA A 147 12.95 -21.54 -10.28
C ALA A 147 13.66 -22.16 -9.07
N ARG A 148 13.73 -23.50 -9.01
CA ARG A 148 14.40 -24.24 -7.93
C ARG A 148 15.91 -24.03 -7.89
N THR A 149 16.53 -23.56 -8.98
CA THR A 149 17.98 -23.32 -9.00
C THR A 149 18.36 -21.93 -8.48
N PHE A 150 17.39 -21.05 -8.23
CA PHE A 150 17.66 -19.72 -7.69
C PHE A 150 17.88 -19.78 -6.18
N ASP A 151 19.04 -19.29 -5.72
CA ASP A 151 19.28 -19.04 -4.31
C ASP A 151 18.66 -17.70 -3.91
N LEU A 152 17.58 -17.75 -3.14
CA LEU A 152 16.87 -16.57 -2.64
C LEU A 152 17.47 -16.03 -1.33
N GLY A 153 18.44 -16.73 -0.72
CA GLY A 153 19.04 -16.32 0.55
C GLY A 153 19.60 -14.90 0.51
N PRO A 154 20.49 -14.57 -0.45
CA PRO A 154 21.01 -13.21 -0.60
C PRO A 154 19.94 -12.16 -0.90
N VAL A 155 18.97 -12.50 -1.76
CA VAL A 155 17.87 -11.58 -2.14
C VAL A 155 17.00 -11.24 -0.93
N HIS A 156 16.65 -12.23 -0.12
CA HIS A 156 15.89 -12.03 1.11
C HIS A 156 16.69 -11.23 2.14
N ALA A 157 17.99 -11.51 2.31
CA ALA A 157 18.83 -10.75 3.23
C ALA A 157 18.89 -9.26 2.85
N ASP A 158 19.18 -8.95 1.58
CA ASP A 158 19.29 -7.59 1.10
C ASP A 158 17.95 -6.84 1.19
N PHE A 159 16.83 -7.50 0.86
CA PHE A 159 15.51 -6.90 1.01
C PHE A 159 15.10 -6.74 2.49
N GLY A 160 15.52 -7.65 3.36
CA GLY A 160 15.35 -7.53 4.82
C GLY A 160 16.00 -6.27 5.37
N ASP A 161 17.20 -5.93 4.90
CA ASP A 161 17.88 -4.67 5.26
C ASP A 161 17.10 -3.43 4.78
N VAL A 162 16.52 -3.50 3.58
CA VAL A 162 15.66 -2.42 3.06
C VAL A 162 14.40 -2.25 3.91
N LEU A 163 13.77 -3.36 4.34
CA LEU A 163 12.62 -3.32 5.26
C LEU A 163 12.98 -2.68 6.60
N VAL A 164 14.11 -3.07 7.19
CA VAL A 164 14.57 -2.49 8.47
C VAL A 164 14.69 -0.97 8.36
N ARG A 165 15.27 -0.47 7.27
CA ARG A 165 15.40 0.98 7.03
C ARG A 165 14.05 1.67 6.84
N ALA A 166 13.16 1.11 6.02
CA ALA A 166 11.84 1.70 5.78
C ALA A 166 11.00 1.80 7.06
N PHE A 167 11.05 0.80 7.93
CA PHE A 167 10.38 0.86 9.24
C PHE A 167 11.01 1.92 10.15
N GLN A 168 12.34 2.06 10.15
CA GLN A 168 13.03 3.10 10.91
C GLN A 168 12.64 4.51 10.47
N GLU A 169 12.49 4.75 9.17
CA GLU A 169 12.02 6.03 8.61
C GLU A 169 10.60 6.38 9.09
N GLU A 170 9.75 5.38 9.31
CA GLU A 170 8.40 5.53 9.89
C GLU A 170 8.37 5.65 11.42
N GLY A 171 9.53 5.67 12.08
CA GLY A 171 9.67 5.72 13.53
C GLY A 171 9.45 4.39 14.25
N LEU A 172 9.42 3.28 13.51
CA LEU A 172 9.33 1.92 14.04
C LEU A 172 10.69 1.24 14.09
N ARG A 173 10.85 0.26 14.98
CA ARG A 173 12.01 -0.63 14.98
C ARG A 173 11.56 -2.05 14.77
N ILE A 174 12.24 -2.77 13.89
CA ILE A 174 12.00 -4.19 13.65
C ILE A 174 13.31 -4.98 13.75
N GLU A 175 13.18 -6.24 14.14
CA GLU A 175 14.19 -7.28 13.95
C GLU A 175 13.78 -8.11 12.73
N TYR A 176 14.65 -8.21 11.72
CA TYR A 176 14.43 -9.12 10.60
C TYR A 176 14.82 -10.55 11.02
N LEU A 177 13.91 -11.48 10.76
CA LEU A 177 14.02 -12.90 11.06
C LEU A 177 13.96 -13.67 9.72
N PRO A 178 15.12 -14.05 9.15
CA PRO A 178 15.15 -14.74 7.87
C PRO A 178 14.30 -16.02 7.87
N PRO A 179 13.70 -16.39 6.73
CA PRO A 179 13.84 -15.72 5.43
C PRO A 179 12.85 -14.59 5.18
N THR A 180 11.67 -14.59 5.81
CA THR A 180 10.57 -13.69 5.43
C THR A 180 9.85 -13.05 6.61
N SER A 181 10.31 -13.27 7.84
CA SER A 181 9.61 -12.77 9.03
C SER A 181 10.25 -11.50 9.58
N VAL A 182 9.46 -10.67 10.25
CA VAL A 182 9.94 -9.51 11.00
C VAL A 182 9.29 -9.47 12.38
N ARG A 183 9.96 -8.89 13.36
CA ARG A 183 9.44 -8.70 14.70
C ARG A 183 9.45 -7.23 15.07
N LEU A 184 8.28 -6.69 15.41
CA LEU A 184 8.15 -5.30 15.86
C LEU A 184 8.70 -5.13 17.28
N LEU A 185 9.47 -4.06 17.48
CA LEU A 185 10.08 -3.68 18.75
C LEU A 185 9.54 -2.31 19.15
N VAL A 186 8.64 -2.28 20.14
CA VAL A 186 8.06 -1.03 20.66
C VAL A 186 8.62 -0.76 22.06
N PRO A 187 9.22 0.42 22.31
CA PRO A 187 9.69 0.79 23.64
C PRO A 187 8.59 0.66 24.71
N GLY A 188 8.96 0.17 25.89
CA GLY A 188 8.01 -0.03 27.00
C GLY A 188 7.06 -1.22 26.82
N HIS A 189 7.11 -1.91 25.68
CA HIS A 189 6.35 -3.13 25.42
C HIS A 189 7.32 -4.30 25.24
N GLY A 190 6.85 -5.50 25.56
CA GLY A 190 7.60 -6.72 25.22
C GLY A 190 7.72 -6.90 23.70
N PRO A 191 8.64 -7.75 23.23
CA PRO A 191 8.73 -8.07 21.81
C PRO A 191 7.41 -8.66 21.31
N PHE A 192 6.93 -8.18 20.17
CA PHE A 192 5.75 -8.75 19.53
C PHE A 192 6.07 -10.14 18.94
N ALA A 193 5.02 -10.92 18.67
CA ALA A 193 5.18 -12.15 17.90
C ALA A 193 5.74 -11.80 16.50
N PRO A 194 6.60 -12.65 15.91
CA PRO A 194 7.02 -12.49 14.52
C PRO A 194 5.81 -12.43 13.59
N SER A 195 5.81 -11.45 12.70
CA SER A 195 4.89 -11.36 11.57
C SER A 195 5.59 -11.94 10.34
N ASP A 196 4.94 -12.87 9.67
CA ASP A 196 5.45 -13.39 8.41
C ASP A 196 5.08 -12.44 7.26
N MET A 197 6.06 -12.12 6.42
CA MET A 197 5.96 -11.13 5.35
C MET A 197 6.13 -11.78 3.98
N VAL A 198 5.84 -13.08 3.84
CA VAL A 198 6.01 -13.87 2.60
C VAL A 198 5.55 -13.10 1.36
N GLU A 199 4.34 -12.56 1.35
CA GLU A 199 3.81 -11.83 0.19
C GLU A 199 4.66 -10.60 -0.17
N THR A 200 5.16 -9.88 0.83
CA THR A 200 6.03 -8.71 0.60
C THR A 200 7.37 -9.13 0.01
N PHE A 201 7.95 -10.21 0.53
CA PHE A 201 9.20 -10.77 0.01
C PHE A 201 9.03 -11.34 -1.40
N GLU A 202 7.91 -12.01 -1.68
CA GLU A 202 7.59 -12.50 -3.02
C GLU A 202 7.55 -11.35 -4.03
N ARG A 203 6.87 -10.24 -3.69
CA ARG A 203 6.88 -9.05 -4.54
C ARG A 203 8.28 -8.50 -4.78
N ALA A 204 9.14 -8.51 -3.77
CA ALA A 204 10.52 -8.04 -3.89
C ALA A 204 11.37 -8.95 -4.79
N VAL A 205 11.22 -10.28 -4.65
CA VAL A 205 12.00 -11.30 -5.38
C VAL A 205 11.83 -11.19 -6.91
N VAL A 206 10.64 -10.79 -7.37
CA VAL A 206 10.37 -10.63 -8.81
C VAL A 206 10.47 -9.17 -9.29
N ALA A 207 10.64 -8.22 -8.37
CA ALA A 207 10.84 -6.82 -8.69
C ALA A 207 12.31 -6.49 -8.93
N THR A 208 12.57 -5.44 -9.71
CA THR A 208 13.92 -4.86 -9.78
C THR A 208 14.30 -4.25 -8.43
N THR A 209 15.58 -4.30 -8.07
CA THR A 209 16.09 -3.73 -6.80
C THR A 209 15.74 -2.25 -6.64
N ALA A 210 15.66 -1.50 -7.74
CA ALA A 210 15.21 -0.11 -7.75
C ALA A 210 13.78 0.11 -7.22
N ARG A 211 12.92 -0.92 -7.25
CA ARG A 211 11.54 -0.88 -6.73
C ARG A 211 11.45 -1.26 -5.25
N TRP A 212 12.47 -1.89 -4.67
CA TRP A 212 12.42 -2.38 -3.30
C TRP A 212 12.09 -1.32 -2.24
N PRO A 213 12.66 -0.10 -2.28
CA PRO A 213 12.32 0.93 -1.30
C PRO A 213 10.82 1.26 -1.28
N ARG A 214 10.18 1.30 -2.45
CA ARG A 214 8.73 1.56 -2.55
C ARG A 214 7.91 0.41 -1.97
N ILE A 215 8.32 -0.84 -2.19
CA ILE A 215 7.63 -2.02 -1.64
C ILE A 215 7.73 -1.99 -0.11
N ALA A 216 8.94 -1.77 0.43
CA ALA A 216 9.19 -1.72 1.87
C ALA A 216 8.45 -0.56 2.55
N ALA A 217 8.50 0.65 1.96
CA ALA A 217 7.81 1.83 2.48
C ALA A 217 6.29 1.63 2.58
N GLY A 218 5.68 0.95 1.59
CA GLY A 218 4.24 0.68 1.61
C GLY A 218 3.81 -0.12 2.85
N VAL A 219 4.57 -1.16 3.22
CA VAL A 219 4.23 -1.99 4.38
C VAL A 219 4.61 -1.31 5.70
N ALA A 220 5.73 -0.59 5.73
CA ALA A 220 6.16 0.19 6.88
C ALA A 220 5.10 1.25 7.24
N GLY A 221 4.63 2.02 6.25
CA GLY A 221 3.63 3.09 6.45
C GLY A 221 2.31 2.56 6.99
N LEU A 222 1.77 1.48 6.40
CA LEU A 222 0.53 0.84 6.89
C LEU A 222 0.69 0.33 8.33
N THR A 223 1.85 -0.25 8.65
CA THR A 223 2.13 -0.74 10.00
C THR A 223 2.23 0.41 11.00
N ALA A 224 2.89 1.50 10.63
CA ALA A 224 3.04 2.69 11.46
C ALA A 224 1.71 3.40 11.70
N GLU A 225 0.88 3.53 10.67
CA GLU A 225 -0.48 4.06 10.81
C GLU A 225 -1.31 3.23 11.80
N ASN A 226 -1.25 1.90 11.69
CA ASN A 226 -1.94 1.02 12.62
C ASN A 226 -1.40 1.16 14.06
N ALA A 227 -0.07 1.23 14.22
CA ALA A 227 0.56 1.43 15.52
C ALA A 227 0.16 2.77 16.16
N ARG A 228 0.08 3.86 15.38
CA ARG A 228 -0.44 5.17 15.82
C ARG A 228 -1.90 5.08 16.26
N ARG A 229 -2.75 4.41 15.47
CA ARG A 229 -4.17 4.18 15.84
C ARG A 229 -4.32 3.41 17.15
N GLN A 230 -3.41 2.51 17.45
CA GLN A 230 -3.38 1.75 18.70
C GLN A 230 -2.66 2.47 19.85
N GLY A 231 -2.13 3.68 19.63
CA GLY A 231 -1.38 4.43 20.65
C GLY A 231 -0.02 3.83 21.02
N LEU A 232 0.52 2.92 20.20
CA LEU A 232 1.80 2.26 20.44
C LEU A 232 2.99 3.17 20.13
N ILE A 233 2.81 4.13 19.23
CA ILE A 233 3.78 5.18 18.90
C ILE A 233 3.09 6.53 18.84
N ALA A 234 3.85 7.60 19.09
CA ALA A 234 3.34 8.97 19.05
C ALA A 234 2.85 9.35 17.64
N THR A 235 1.81 10.15 17.56
CA THR A 235 1.40 10.77 16.30
C THR A 235 2.36 11.90 15.91
N PRO A 236 2.39 12.32 14.63
CA PRO A 236 3.14 13.51 14.22
C PRO A 236 2.76 14.75 15.05
N ASP A 237 1.49 14.87 15.41
CA ASP A 237 0.98 15.96 16.25
C ASP A 237 1.54 15.92 17.66
N ASP A 238 1.54 14.74 18.29
CA ASP A 238 2.14 14.56 19.61
C ASP A 238 3.63 14.93 19.58
N THR A 239 4.31 14.62 18.48
CA THR A 239 5.73 14.93 18.28
C THR A 239 5.96 16.44 18.13
N ALA A 240 5.18 17.11 17.28
CA ALA A 240 5.24 18.56 17.08
C ALA A 240 4.90 19.33 18.36
N MET A 241 3.85 18.92 19.08
CA MET A 241 3.46 19.53 20.35
C MET A 241 4.52 19.33 21.43
N ALA A 242 5.10 18.12 21.54
CA ALA A 242 6.19 17.84 22.47
C ALA A 242 7.44 18.66 22.15
N ALA A 243 7.80 18.80 20.87
CA ALA A 243 8.91 19.62 20.41
C ALA A 243 8.70 21.09 20.77
N LEU A 244 7.52 21.65 20.52
CA LEU A 244 7.17 23.02 20.91
C LEU A 244 7.25 23.21 22.43
N ARG A 245 6.73 22.28 23.23
CA ARG A 245 6.81 22.37 24.71
C ARG A 245 8.26 22.44 25.17
N ARG A 246 9.11 21.56 24.62
CA ARG A 246 10.54 21.52 24.94
C ARG A 246 11.24 22.81 24.50
N ALA A 247 10.99 23.28 23.28
CA ALA A 247 11.59 24.50 22.74
C ALA A 247 11.25 25.73 23.61
N PHE A 248 9.97 25.97 23.89
CA PHE A 248 9.55 27.09 24.74
C PHE A 248 10.05 26.98 26.17
N ALA A 249 10.09 25.77 26.74
CA ALA A 249 10.68 25.55 28.06
C ALA A 249 12.18 25.91 28.11
N GLY A 250 12.91 25.74 27.01
CA GLY A 250 14.30 26.19 26.86
C GLY A 250 14.47 27.71 27.01
N TYR A 251 13.42 28.48 26.69
CA TYR A 251 13.35 29.92 26.89
C TYR A 251 12.68 30.33 28.21
N GLY A 252 12.37 29.38 29.10
CA GLY A 252 11.70 29.64 30.38
C GLY A 252 10.19 29.84 30.29
N THR A 253 9.58 29.57 29.12
CA THR A 253 8.15 29.78 28.87
C THR A 253 7.41 28.44 28.88
N GLN A 254 6.44 28.28 29.77
CA GLN A 254 5.58 27.08 29.78
C GLN A 254 4.31 27.32 28.95
N ILE A 255 4.23 26.65 27.81
CA ILE A 255 3.09 26.75 26.90
C ILE A 255 2.00 25.72 27.19
N ALA A 256 0.79 26.05 26.76
CA ALA A 256 -0.34 25.12 26.71
C ALA A 256 -0.94 25.09 25.29
N PHE A 257 -1.87 24.17 25.06
CA PHE A 257 -2.58 24.07 23.79
C PHE A 257 -4.08 24.03 24.05
N ARG A 258 -4.83 24.66 23.16
CA ARG A 258 -6.29 24.53 23.09
C ARG A 258 -6.62 23.71 21.84
N GLY A 259 -7.01 22.46 22.05
CA GLY A 259 -7.06 21.49 20.96
C GLY A 259 -5.65 21.23 20.40
N THR A 260 -5.58 20.84 19.14
CA THR A 260 -4.32 20.48 18.47
C THR A 260 -3.71 21.66 17.69
N ASP A 261 -4.51 22.65 17.30
CA ASP A 261 -4.11 23.74 16.38
C ASP A 261 -3.85 25.09 17.02
N THR A 262 -4.16 25.27 18.31
CA THR A 262 -3.98 26.57 18.98
C THR A 262 -2.94 26.47 20.08
N LEU A 263 -1.83 27.18 19.88
CA LEU A 263 -0.79 27.38 20.87
C LEU A 263 -1.15 28.52 21.82
N LEU A 264 -1.04 28.28 23.13
CA LEU A 264 -1.24 29.27 24.19
C LEU A 264 0.11 29.60 24.83
N VAL A 265 0.55 30.84 24.66
CA VAL A 265 1.80 31.35 25.23
C VAL A 265 1.47 32.33 26.36
N PRO A 266 1.92 32.08 27.61
CA PRO A 266 1.65 32.98 28.71
C PRO A 266 2.40 34.30 28.55
N LEU A 267 1.73 35.41 28.87
CA LEU A 267 2.29 36.75 28.88
C LEU A 267 2.49 37.23 30.32
N PRO A 268 3.43 38.16 30.59
CA PRO A 268 3.65 38.70 31.93
C PRO A 268 2.43 39.37 32.56
N SER A 269 1.50 39.88 31.74
CA SER A 269 0.23 40.46 32.20
C SER A 269 -0.79 39.44 32.73
N GLY A 270 -0.45 38.14 32.73
CA GLY A 270 -1.34 37.05 33.17
C GLY A 270 -2.35 36.61 32.12
N ARG A 271 -2.31 37.21 30.92
CA ARG A 271 -3.07 36.80 29.73
C ARG A 271 -2.27 35.78 28.92
N ASN A 272 -2.95 35.08 28.00
CA ASN A 272 -2.28 34.24 27.01
C ASN A 272 -2.34 34.89 25.62
N ALA A 273 -1.22 34.90 24.92
CA ALA A 273 -1.21 35.06 23.47
C ALA A 273 -1.65 33.73 22.84
N THR A 274 -2.46 33.81 21.80
CA THR A 274 -2.94 32.65 21.03
C THR A 274 -2.35 32.70 19.65
N THR A 275 -1.78 31.59 19.19
CA THR A 275 -1.24 31.46 17.84
C THR A 275 -1.80 30.20 17.19
N ASP A 276 -2.30 30.34 15.97
CA ASP A 276 -2.67 29.21 15.12
C ASP A 276 -1.39 28.53 14.60
N ILE A 277 -1.27 27.23 14.86
CA ILE A 277 -0.14 26.40 14.46
C ILE A 277 -0.53 25.34 13.42
N THR A 278 -1.71 25.44 12.80
CA THR A 278 -2.17 24.51 11.76
C THR A 278 -1.12 24.38 10.65
N GLY A 279 -0.60 25.51 10.16
CA GLY A 279 0.42 25.52 9.10
C GLY A 279 1.76 24.92 9.55
N PHE A 280 2.14 25.11 10.82
CA PHE A 280 3.34 24.49 11.38
C PHE A 280 3.17 22.97 11.46
N ARG A 281 2.05 22.48 12.01
CA ARG A 281 1.77 21.05 12.14
C ARG A 281 1.74 20.34 10.79
N ALA A 282 1.02 20.89 9.82
CA ALA A 282 0.97 20.35 8.47
C ALA A 282 2.37 20.29 7.82
N ALA A 283 3.21 21.29 8.07
CA ALA A 283 4.58 21.30 7.57
C ALA A 283 5.50 20.28 8.27
N MET A 284 5.18 19.86 9.50
CA MET A 284 5.97 18.88 10.25
C MET A 284 5.55 17.43 9.98
N GLU A 285 4.46 17.21 9.24
CA GLU A 285 4.01 15.87 8.87
C GLU A 285 5.07 15.15 8.02
N GLY A 286 5.42 13.92 8.40
CA GLY A 286 6.44 13.12 7.70
C GLY A 286 7.90 13.56 7.93
N HIS A 287 8.16 14.56 8.77
CA HIS A 287 9.53 14.97 9.13
C HIS A 287 10.10 14.15 10.30
N LEU A 288 11.42 13.96 10.27
CA LEU A 288 12.15 13.32 11.38
C LEU A 288 12.10 14.18 12.67
N PRO A 289 12.11 13.56 13.87
CA PRO A 289 12.02 14.27 15.14
C PRO A 289 13.03 15.41 15.33
N GLU A 290 14.25 15.25 14.81
CA GLU A 290 15.30 16.29 14.84
C GLU A 290 14.95 17.53 14.00
N HIS A 291 14.33 17.36 12.84
CA HIS A 291 13.88 18.47 12.00
C HIS A 291 12.69 19.18 12.67
N ILE A 292 11.77 18.43 13.25
CA ILE A 292 10.64 18.99 14.01
C ILE A 292 11.15 19.81 15.20
N ALA A 293 12.15 19.29 15.94
CA ALA A 293 12.78 20.00 17.05
C ALA A 293 13.46 21.30 16.61
N TYR A 294 14.18 21.28 15.49
CA TYR A 294 14.81 22.49 14.92
C TYR A 294 13.78 23.56 14.58
N HIS A 295 12.72 23.21 13.85
CA HIS A 295 11.68 24.18 13.47
C HIS A 295 10.87 24.68 14.68
N ALA A 296 10.64 23.82 15.67
CA ALA A 296 10.01 24.23 16.93
C ALA A 296 10.87 25.24 17.71
N ASP A 297 12.20 25.07 17.72
CA ASP A 297 13.14 26.01 18.35
C ASP A 297 13.14 27.37 17.65
N VAL A 298 13.17 27.38 16.30
CA VAL A 298 13.08 28.61 15.51
C VAL A 298 11.80 29.38 15.83
N LEU A 299 10.64 28.71 15.82
CA LEU A 299 9.36 29.33 16.13
C LEU A 299 9.34 29.86 17.58
N ALA A 300 9.82 29.06 18.54
CA ALA A 300 9.89 29.47 19.94
C ALA A 300 10.78 30.70 20.14
N ARG A 301 11.94 30.76 19.49
CA ARG A 301 12.84 31.91 19.53
C ARG A 301 12.15 33.17 19.02
N GLU A 302 11.61 33.12 17.81
CA GLU A 302 10.97 34.28 17.17
C GLU A 302 9.81 34.81 17.99
N MET A 303 8.97 33.93 18.52
CA MET A 303 7.83 34.33 19.36
C MET A 303 8.28 34.93 20.69
N ASN A 304 9.27 34.34 21.38
CA ASN A 304 9.78 34.92 22.64
C ASN A 304 10.44 36.29 22.40
N GLU A 305 11.16 36.49 21.29
CA GLU A 305 11.72 37.80 20.92
C GLU A 305 10.65 38.85 20.60
N GLN A 306 9.56 38.45 19.94
CA GLN A 306 8.43 39.35 19.68
C GLN A 306 7.71 39.75 20.97
N ILE A 307 7.47 38.79 21.87
CA ILE A 307 6.86 39.05 23.19
C ILE A 307 7.75 39.98 24.01
N ALA A 308 9.07 39.72 24.07
CA ALA A 308 10.00 40.56 24.81
C ALA A 308 10.03 42.01 24.29
N ARG A 309 9.98 42.21 22.96
CA ARG A 309 9.87 43.54 22.34
C ARG A 309 8.54 44.22 22.68
N ALA A 310 7.42 43.50 22.57
CA ALA A 310 6.10 44.05 22.85
C ALA A 310 5.94 44.49 24.33
N VAL A 311 6.56 43.75 25.26
CA VAL A 311 6.63 44.11 26.68
C VAL A 311 7.50 45.36 26.89
N ALA A 312 8.66 45.45 26.24
CA ALA A 312 9.54 46.63 26.32
C ALA A 312 8.87 47.91 25.77
N GLU A 313 7.97 47.78 24.79
CA GLU A 313 7.18 48.87 24.21
C GLU A 313 5.89 49.19 24.97
N GLY A 314 5.58 48.46 26.07
CA GLY A 314 4.38 48.67 26.88
C GLY A 314 3.07 48.27 26.20
N LYS A 315 3.12 47.40 25.18
CA LYS A 315 1.95 47.01 24.37
C LYS A 315 1.23 45.78 24.90
N VAL A 316 1.82 45.02 25.83
CA VAL A 316 1.31 43.71 26.30
C VAL A 316 1.66 43.45 27.77
#